data_AF-A0A094B9I7-F1
#
_entry.id   AF-A0A094B9I7-F1
#
_cell.length_a   1.000
_cell.length_b   1.000
_cell.length_c   1.000
_cell.angle_alpha   90.00
_cell.angle_beta   90.00
_cell.angle_gamma   90.00
#
_symmetry.space_group_name_H-M   'P 1'
#
loop_
_entity.id
_entity.type
_entity.pdbx_description
1 polymer ?
#
loop_
_entity_poly.entity_id
_entity_poly.type
_entity_poly.pdbx_seq_one_letter_code
_entity_poly.pdbx_strand_id
1 'polypeptide(L)'
;MADLLLSEQSKSPVGKNWTTNFIKRRTEIKAKFSQKYNYKRAKCKDPKIIQEWFSLVRNTVAKYGILEQDIYNFDEAGFAMGVIATAKVVTSLEAKSRPKTI
;
A
#
# COMPACT_ATOMS: atom_id res chain seq x y z
N MET A 1 -19.66 15.10 9.52
CA MET A 1 -19.25 16.41 8.93
C MET A 1 -20.33 16.95 8.00
N ALA A 2 -20.79 16.20 6.99
CA ALA A 2 -21.91 16.65 6.14
C ALA A 2 -23.22 16.88 6.93
N ASP A 3 -23.56 15.97 7.85
CA ASP A 3 -24.77 16.14 8.70
C ASP A 3 -24.66 17.30 9.69
N LEU A 4 -23.45 17.62 10.16
CA LEU A 4 -23.22 18.78 11.03
C LEU A 4 -23.56 20.08 10.28
N LEU A 5 -23.07 20.24 9.05
CA LEU A 5 -23.36 21.40 8.20
C LEU A 5 -24.85 21.51 7.82
N LEU A 6 -25.53 20.38 7.64
CA LEU A 6 -26.97 20.37 7.36
C LEU A 6 -27.79 20.72 8.60
N SER A 7 -27.35 20.31 9.79
CA SER A 7 -28.02 20.66 11.04
C SER A 7 -27.96 22.16 11.34
N GLU A 8 -26.83 22.83 11.03
CA GLU A 8 -26.71 24.29 11.13
C GLU A 8 -27.62 25.04 10.14
N GLN A 9 -27.99 24.40 9.03
CA GLN A 9 -28.89 24.95 8.02
C GLN A 9 -30.35 24.50 8.21
N SER A 10 -30.68 23.84 9.32
CA SER A 10 -32.03 23.29 9.59
C SER A 10 -32.53 22.35 8.48
N LYS A 11 -31.62 21.60 7.85
CA LYS A 11 -31.92 20.67 6.75
C LYS A 11 -31.89 19.22 7.23
N SER A 12 -32.57 18.35 6.47
CA SER A 12 -32.59 16.91 6.69
C SER A 12 -31.18 16.30 6.55
N PRO A 13 -30.85 15.25 7.33
CA PRO A 13 -29.56 14.56 7.27
C PRO A 13 -29.36 13.82 5.94
N VAL A 14 -28.11 13.50 5.62
CA VAL A 14 -27.79 12.78 4.39
C VAL A 14 -28.24 11.31 4.45
N GLY A 15 -28.63 10.77 3.31
CA GLY A 15 -28.97 9.35 3.20
C GLY A 15 -27.76 8.43 3.42
N LYS A 16 -28.01 7.19 3.87
CA LYS A 16 -26.99 6.17 4.16
C LYS A 16 -25.93 5.96 3.06
N ASN A 17 -26.32 6.10 1.80
CA ASN A 17 -25.45 5.89 0.63
C ASN A 17 -24.80 7.17 0.09
N TRP A 18 -24.96 8.31 0.77
CA TRP A 18 -24.53 9.62 0.29
C TRP A 18 -23.05 9.66 -0.06
N THR A 19 -22.16 9.18 0.81
CA THR A 19 -20.71 9.21 0.60
C THR A 19 -20.30 8.42 -0.65
N THR A 20 -20.86 7.22 -0.83
CA THR A 20 -20.58 6.37 -2.00
C THR A 20 -21.07 7.02 -3.29
N ASN A 21 -22.27 7.60 -3.26
CA ASN A 21 -22.86 8.28 -4.41
C ASN A 21 -22.11 9.58 -4.76
N PHE A 22 -21.67 10.33 -3.76
CA PHE A 22 -20.87 11.55 -3.94
C PHE A 22 -19.54 11.23 -4.65
N ILE A 23 -18.81 10.21 -4.18
CA ILE A 23 -17.56 9.76 -4.80
C ILE A 23 -17.80 9.27 -6.24
N LYS A 24 -18.90 8.56 -6.51
CA LYS A 24 -19.23 8.08 -7.86
C LYS A 24 -19.58 9.21 -8.84
N ARG A 25 -20.24 10.28 -8.37
CA ARG A 25 -20.72 11.38 -9.21
C ARG A 25 -19.62 12.39 -9.59
N ARG A 26 -18.58 12.52 -8.76
CA ARG A 26 -17.49 13.50 -8.96
C ARG A 26 -16.29 12.82 -9.60
N THR A 27 -16.12 12.99 -10.91
CA THR A 27 -14.96 12.46 -11.66
C THR A 27 -13.63 13.08 -11.21
N GLU A 28 -13.69 14.29 -10.66
CA GLU A 28 -12.58 15.02 -10.02
C GLU A 28 -12.00 14.32 -8.78
N ILE A 29 -12.68 13.29 -8.25
CA ILE A 29 -12.29 12.60 -7.03
C ILE A 29 -12.12 11.11 -7.34
N LYS A 30 -11.01 10.52 -6.93
CA LYS A 30 -10.77 9.08 -7.02
C LYS A 30 -10.66 8.48 -5.63
N ALA A 31 -11.30 7.31 -5.45
CA ALA A 31 -11.10 6.51 -4.26
C ALA A 31 -10.29 5.26 -4.62
N LYS A 32 -9.22 4.99 -3.86
CA LYS A 32 -8.42 3.78 -3.97
C LYS A 32 -8.24 3.15 -2.59
N PHE A 33 -8.19 1.83 -2.54
CA PHE A 33 -7.78 1.14 -1.33
C PHE A 33 -6.27 1.31 -1.15
N SER A 34 -5.84 1.77 0.02
CA SER A 34 -4.43 1.73 0.36
C SER A 34 -4.07 0.29 0.68
N GLN A 35 -3.13 -0.26 -0.07
CA GLN A 35 -2.52 -1.52 0.30
C GLN A 35 -1.49 -1.23 1.40
N LYS A 36 -1.52 -2.00 2.48
CA LYS A 36 -0.49 -1.96 3.51
C LYS A 36 0.87 -2.21 2.86
N TYR A 37 1.67 -1.17 2.79
CA TYR A 37 3.04 -1.27 2.32
C TYR A 37 3.96 -0.92 3.47
N ASN A 38 4.76 -1.88 3.90
CA ASN A 38 5.71 -1.65 4.98
C ASN A 38 6.78 -0.66 4.49
N TYR A 39 6.78 0.55 5.03
CA TYR A 39 7.72 1.62 4.64
C TYR A 39 9.18 1.22 4.81
N LYS A 40 9.51 0.39 5.82
CA LYS A 40 10.84 -0.18 5.98
C LYS A 40 11.18 -1.10 4.79
N ARG A 41 10.22 -1.93 4.38
CA ARG A 41 10.34 -2.78 3.17
C ARG A 41 10.45 -1.97 1.88
N ALA A 42 9.84 -0.78 1.82
CA ALA A 42 9.98 0.14 0.70
C ALA A 42 11.43 0.63 0.56
N LYS A 43 12.06 1.03 1.68
CA LYS A 43 13.44 1.51 1.71
C LYS A 43 14.46 0.42 1.39
N CYS A 44 14.20 -0.82 1.80
CA CYS A 44 15.08 -1.96 1.52
C CYS A 44 14.94 -2.53 0.10
N LYS A 45 14.05 -1.97 -0.74
CA LYS A 45 13.88 -2.37 -2.14
C LYS A 45 14.69 -1.48 -3.08
N ASP A 46 15.96 -1.26 -2.76
CA ASP A 46 16.90 -0.70 -3.71
C ASP A 46 17.26 -1.79 -4.75
N PRO A 47 17.02 -1.56 -6.06
CA PRO A 47 17.36 -2.53 -7.10
C PRO A 47 18.81 -3.01 -7.03
N LYS A 48 19.75 -2.13 -6.64
CA LYS A 48 21.16 -2.47 -6.53
C LYS A 48 21.41 -3.47 -5.40
N ILE A 49 20.86 -3.20 -4.21
CA ILE A 49 20.99 -4.08 -3.03
C ILE A 49 20.38 -5.46 -3.33
N ILE A 50 19.24 -5.49 -4.02
CA ILE A 50 18.59 -6.75 -4.41
C ILE A 50 19.49 -7.53 -5.38
N GLN A 51 20.03 -6.88 -6.41
CA GLN A 51 20.90 -7.54 -7.39
C GLN A 51 22.20 -8.07 -6.78
N GLU A 52 22.82 -7.29 -5.89
CA GLU A 52 24.02 -7.71 -5.17
C GLU A 52 23.75 -8.95 -4.31
N TRP A 53 22.63 -8.97 -3.57
CA TRP A 53 22.23 -10.13 -2.76
C TRP A 53 22.05 -11.39 -3.61
N PHE A 54 21.29 -11.32 -4.72
CA PHE A 54 21.10 -12.47 -5.62
C PHE A 54 22.42 -12.94 -6.26
N SER A 55 23.33 -12.02 -6.57
CA SER A 55 24.64 -12.36 -7.11
C SER A 55 25.49 -13.10 -6.08
N LEU A 56 25.46 -12.67 -4.82
CA LEU A 56 26.13 -13.36 -3.71
C LEU A 56 25.57 -14.76 -3.47
N VAL A 57 24.24 -14.92 -3.50
CA VAL A 57 23.58 -16.23 -3.34
C VAL A 57 24.01 -17.17 -4.46
N ARG A 58 23.95 -16.73 -5.73
CA ARG A 58 24.38 -17.55 -6.88
C ARG A 58 25.84 -17.97 -6.81
N ASN A 59 26.73 -17.04 -6.43
CA ASN A 59 28.15 -17.34 -6.26
C ASN A 59 28.39 -18.37 -5.15
N THR A 60 27.62 -18.29 -4.06
CA THR A 60 27.70 -19.22 -2.93
C THR A 60 27.23 -20.61 -3.33
N VAL A 61 26.08 -20.70 -4.02
CA VAL A 61 25.54 -21.94 -4.57
C VAL A 61 26.55 -22.59 -5.51
N ALA A 62 27.13 -21.83 -6.44
CA ALA A 62 28.13 -22.32 -7.37
C ALA A 62 29.44 -22.77 -6.67
N LYS A 63 29.92 -22.00 -5.67
CA LYS A 63 31.15 -22.29 -4.93
C LYS A 63 31.06 -23.62 -4.17
N TYR A 64 29.91 -23.90 -3.57
CA TYR A 64 29.72 -25.08 -2.73
C TYR A 64 28.98 -26.22 -3.47
N GLY A 65 28.63 -26.05 -4.74
CA GLY A 65 27.94 -27.06 -5.53
C GLY A 65 26.58 -27.44 -4.94
N ILE A 66 25.86 -26.49 -4.35
CA ILE A 66 24.55 -26.73 -3.74
C ILE A 66 23.56 -27.08 -4.85
N LEU A 67 22.93 -28.24 -4.74
CA LEU A 67 21.95 -28.70 -5.72
C LEU A 67 20.61 -28.00 -5.46
N GLU A 68 19.80 -27.82 -6.51
CA GLU A 68 18.52 -27.12 -6.38
C GLU A 68 17.57 -27.81 -5.39
N GLN A 69 17.61 -29.15 -5.32
CA GLN A 69 16.84 -29.92 -4.35
C GLN A 69 17.24 -29.69 -2.88
N ASP A 70 18.43 -29.15 -2.64
CA ASP A 70 18.95 -28.88 -1.29
C ASP A 70 18.69 -27.42 -0.84
N ILE A 71 17.96 -26.64 -1.65
CA ILE A 71 17.58 -25.27 -1.34
C ILE A 71 16.17 -25.28 -0.73
N TYR A 72 16.09 -24.99 0.57
CA TYR A 72 14.83 -24.91 1.30
C TYR A 72 14.49 -23.46 1.63
N ASN A 73 13.23 -23.07 1.42
CA ASN A 73 12.72 -21.80 1.90
C ASN A 73 12.46 -21.92 3.41
N PHE A 74 13.10 -21.08 4.20
CA PHE A 74 12.84 -20.99 5.63
C PHE A 74 12.02 -19.73 5.89
N ASP A 75 10.73 -19.77 5.58
CA ASP A 75 9.80 -18.70 5.90
C ASP A 75 8.97 -19.07 7.15
N GLU A 76 9.21 -18.34 8.24
CA GLU A 76 8.38 -18.43 9.42
C GLU A 76 7.00 -17.78 9.12
N ALA A 77 5.96 -18.60 9.07
CA ALA A 77 4.57 -18.14 9.02
C ALA A 77 4.11 -17.68 10.42
N GLY A 78 4.72 -16.62 10.95
CA GLY A 78 4.31 -15.99 12.20
C GLY A 78 3.04 -15.15 12.04
N PHE A 79 2.12 -15.23 13.00
CA PHE A 79 0.97 -14.32 13.07
C PHE A 79 1.45 -12.87 13.18
N ALA A 80 1.11 -12.05 12.17
CA ALA A 80 1.50 -10.64 12.16
C ALA A 80 0.66 -9.84 13.16
N MET A 81 1.19 -9.65 14.37
CA MET A 81 0.65 -8.72 15.36
C MET A 81 0.84 -7.28 14.86
N GLY A 82 -0.25 -6.49 14.79
CA GLY A 82 -0.20 -5.08 14.37
C GLY A 82 -0.52 -4.80 12.89
N VAL A 83 -1.33 -5.65 12.25
CA VAL A 83 -1.77 -5.48 10.85
C VAL A 83 -2.84 -4.37 10.74
N ILE A 84 -2.42 -3.09 10.60
CA ILE A 84 -3.30 -1.91 10.43
C ILE A 84 -4.29 -2.11 9.28
N ALA A 85 -5.59 -2.35 9.51
CA ALA A 85 -6.61 -2.72 8.49
C ALA A 85 -6.53 -1.96 7.13
N THR A 86 -6.90 -2.63 6.04
CA THR A 86 -6.98 -2.01 4.70
C THR A 86 -7.97 -0.83 4.76
N ALA A 87 -7.54 0.35 4.32
CA ALA A 87 -8.37 1.56 4.37
C ALA A 87 -8.67 2.07 2.95
N LYS A 88 -9.87 2.63 2.76
CA LYS A 88 -10.24 3.30 1.51
C LYS A 88 -9.84 4.78 1.62
N VAL A 89 -8.94 5.23 0.74
CA VAL A 89 -8.46 6.62 0.70
C VAL A 89 -9.12 7.33 -0.48
N VAL A 90 -9.56 8.57 -0.26
CA VAL A 90 -10.20 9.43 -1.26
C VAL A 90 -9.24 10.60 -1.55
N THR A 91 -8.84 10.77 -2.81
CA THR A 91 -7.90 11.82 -3.25
C THR A 91 -8.43 12.53 -4.49
N SER A 92 -7.93 13.74 -4.77
CA SER A 92 -8.18 14.43 -6.05
C SER A 92 -7.69 13.61 -7.25
N LEU A 93 -8.38 13.74 -8.37
CA LEU A 93 -7.99 13.17 -9.66
C LEU A 93 -6.64 13.73 -10.12
N GLU A 94 -6.46 15.04 -9.94
CA GLU A 94 -5.18 15.72 -10.07
C GLU A 94 -4.36 15.43 -8.82
N ALA A 95 -3.66 14.30 -8.83
CA ALA A 95 -2.48 14.17 -7.99
C ALA A 95 -1.49 15.21 -8.52
N LYS A 96 -1.25 16.31 -7.78
CA LYS A 96 0.01 17.03 -7.92
C LYS A 96 1.08 16.01 -7.51
N SER A 97 1.60 15.28 -8.49
CA SER A 97 2.86 14.57 -8.36
C SER A 97 3.88 15.65 -8.05
N ARG A 98 4.11 15.92 -6.76
CA ARG A 98 5.37 16.51 -6.36
C ARG A 98 6.36 15.38 -6.51
N PRO A 99 7.20 15.34 -7.56
CA PRO A 99 8.36 14.47 -7.50
C PRO A 99 9.08 14.81 -6.20
N LYS A 100 9.44 13.79 -5.43
CA LYS A 100 10.40 13.99 -4.35
C LYS A 100 11.70 14.39 -5.04
N THR A 101 12.08 15.65 -4.93
CA THR A 101 13.45 16.07 -5.21
C THR A 101 14.35 15.27 -4.27
N ILE A 102 15.30 14.54 -4.87
CA ILE A 102 16.37 13.81 -4.17
C ILE A 102 17.25 14.83 -3.47
#